data_AF-A0A9E0CNS8-F1
#
_entry.id   AF-A0A9E0CNS8-F1
#
_cell.length_a   1.000
_cell.length_b   1.000
_cell.length_c   1.000
_cell.angle_alpha   90.00
_cell.angle_beta   90.00
_cell.angle_gamma   90.00
#
_symmetry.space_group_name_H-M   'P 1'
#
loop_
_entity.id
_entity.type
_entity.pdbx_description
1 polymer ?
#
loop_
_entity_poly.entity_id
_entity_poly.type
_entity_poly.pdbx_seq_one_letter_code
_entity_poly.pdbx_strand_id
1 'polypeptide(L)' 'MPANKTINLASGLNLIPVLSDQPVNIYTLFSGQLGKVEIIKEAIGLSIFWPAYNISTLQQLIPGKAYLVEMNQSATITF' A
#
# COMPACT_ATOMS: atom_id res chain seq x y z
N MET A 1 14.28 -4.87 17.19
CA MET A 1 13.26 -4.49 16.19
C MET A 1 13.32 -5.50 15.06
N PRO A 2 12.21 -5.94 14.42
CA PRO A 2 12.30 -6.95 13.38
C PRO A 2 13.11 -6.38 12.21
N ALA A 3 14.12 -7.12 11.78
CA ALA A 3 15.15 -6.65 10.85
C ALA A 3 14.70 -6.58 9.38
N ASN A 4 13.42 -6.88 9.09
CA ASN A 4 12.88 -6.87 7.73
C ASN A 4 11.52 -6.17 7.69
N LYS A 5 11.50 -4.97 7.10
CA LYS A 5 10.29 -4.16 6.81
C LYS A 5 9.81 -4.32 5.36
N THR A 6 10.29 -5.37 4.70
CA THR A 6 9.99 -5.65 3.30
C THR A 6 8.79 -6.58 3.19
N ILE A 7 7.84 -6.23 2.32
CA ILE A 7 6.68 -7.06 2.01
C ILE A 7 6.68 -7.39 0.52
N ASN A 8 6.51 -8.68 0.21
CA ASN A 8 6.27 -9.15 -1.15
C ASN A 8 4.78 -9.14 -1.43
N LEU A 9 4.39 -8.43 -2.48
CA LEU A 9 3.03 -8.33 -2.97
C LEU A 9 2.88 -9.24 -4.19
N ALA A 10 1.95 -10.18 -4.13
CA ALA A 10 1.59 -11.00 -5.28
C ALA A 10 0.68 -10.21 -6.23
N SER A 11 0.52 -10.67 -7.47
CA SER A 11 -0.56 -10.17 -8.32
C SER A 11 -1.92 -10.50 -7.69
N GLY A 12 -2.90 -9.60 -7.84
CA GLY A 12 -4.19 -9.69 -7.17
C GLY A 12 -4.20 -9.01 -5.81
N LEU A 13 -5.15 -9.41 -4.96
CA LEU A 13 -5.43 -8.76 -3.69
C LEU A 13 -4.48 -9.23 -2.57
N ASN A 14 -3.82 -8.28 -1.91
CA ASN A 14 -2.95 -8.51 -0.77
C ASN A 14 -3.47 -7.71 0.44
N LEU A 15 -3.57 -8.33 1.61
CA LEU A 15 -3.82 -7.62 2.87
C LEU A 15 -2.49 -7.38 3.56
N ILE A 16 -2.09 -6.11 3.73
CA ILE A 16 -0.81 -5.75 4.33
C ILE A 16 -0.97 -4.90 5.60
N PRO A 17 -0.14 -5.16 6.64
CA PRO A 17 -0.01 -4.26 7.78
C PRO A 17 0.93 -3.09 7.45
N VAL A 18 0.86 -2.02 8.24
CA VAL A 18 1.86 -0.94 8.21
C VAL A 18 3.01 -1.26 9.15
N LEU A 19 4.20 -1.55 8.59
CA LEU A 19 5.41 -1.92 9.34
C LEU A 19 6.30 -0.69 9.69
N SER A 20 5.66 0.43 10.00
CA SER A 20 6.31 1.69 10.38
C SER A 20 5.71 2.22 11.68
N ASP A 21 6.50 2.96 12.45
CA ASP A 21 6.05 3.66 13.65
C ASP A 21 5.48 5.05 13.34
N GLN A 22 5.53 5.48 12.08
CA GLN A 22 5.05 6.78 11.59
C GLN A 22 4.19 6.62 10.33
N PRO A 23 3.23 7.54 10.06
CA PRO A 23 2.47 7.56 8.81
C PRO A 23 3.39 7.55 7.58
N VAL A 24 3.13 6.62 6.66
CA VAL A 24 3.94 6.45 5.44
C VAL A 24 3.16 6.91 4.22
N ASN A 25 3.75 7.79 3.41
CA ASN A 25 3.11 8.25 2.18
C ASN A 25 3.08 7.14 1.12
N ILE A 26 1.94 6.98 0.44
CA ILE A 26 1.76 5.93 -0.57
C ILE A 26 2.68 6.13 -1.77
N TYR A 27 2.82 7.36 -2.26
CA TYR A 27 3.67 7.65 -3.42
C TYR A 27 5.15 7.35 -3.14
N THR A 28 5.61 7.57 -1.89
CA THR A 28 6.99 7.25 -1.51
C THR A 28 7.17 5.75 -1.30
N LEU A 29 6.25 5.07 -0.63
CA LEU A 29 6.33 3.62 -0.35
C LEU A 29 6.28 2.77 -1.63
N PHE A 30 5.43 3.17 -2.57
CA PHE A 30 5.25 2.49 -3.85
C PHE A 30 6.05 3.13 -4.98
N SER A 31 7.06 3.94 -4.67
CA SER A 31 7.91 4.58 -5.67
C SER A 31 8.51 3.52 -6.63
N GLY A 32 8.37 3.74 -7.93
CA GLY A 32 8.76 2.78 -8.98
C GLY A 32 7.83 1.57 -9.14
N GLN A 33 6.85 1.37 -8.25
CA GLN A 33 5.84 0.30 -8.32
C GLN A 33 4.41 0.84 -8.56
N LEU A 34 4.19 2.16 -8.52
CA LEU A 34 2.86 2.77 -8.70
C LEU A 34 2.14 2.32 -9.98
N GLY A 35 2.85 2.11 -11.09
CA GLY A 35 2.27 1.59 -12.32
C GLY A 35 1.77 0.14 -12.25
N LYS A 36 2.11 -0.58 -11.18
CA LYS A 36 1.66 -1.95 -10.90
C LYS A 36 0.53 -2.01 -9.88
N VAL A 37 0.20 -0.88 -9.24
CA VAL A 37 -0.89 -0.79 -8.27
C VAL A 37 -2.19 -0.58 -9.03
N GLU A 38 -3.16 -1.47 -8.83
CA GLU A 38 -4.53 -1.25 -9.30
C GLU A 38 -5.28 -0.35 -8.34
N ILE A 39 -5.33 -0.76 -7.06
CA ILE A 39 -6.06 -0.04 -6.02
C ILE A 39 -5.45 -0.32 -4.63
N ILE A 40 -5.41 0.71 -3.78
CA ILE A 40 -5.12 0.59 -2.36
C ILE A 40 -6.31 1.13 -1.59
N LYS A 41 -6.84 0.37 -0.63
CA LYS A 41 -7.97 0.81 0.19
C LYS A 41 -7.78 0.45 1.66
N GLU A 42 -8.40 1.22 2.53
CA GLU A 42 -8.53 0.85 3.93
C GLU A 42 -9.26 -0.49 4.07
N ALA A 43 -8.79 -1.38 4.95
CA ALA A 43 -9.51 -2.60 5.27
C ALA A 43 -10.84 -2.30 6.01
N ILE A 44 -10.85 -1.21 6.79
CA ILE A 44 -12.00 -0.70 7.51
C ILE A 44 -12.01 0.82 7.32
N GLY A 45 -12.74 1.30 6.30
CA GLY A 45 -12.81 2.71 5.94
C GLY A 45 -13.29 2.94 4.51
N LEU A 46 -13.31 4.21 4.10
CA LEU A 46 -13.75 4.65 2.76
C LEU A 46 -12.62 5.28 1.94
N SER A 47 -11.43 5.48 2.53
CA SER A 47 -10.30 6.08 1.82
C SER A 47 -9.68 5.07 0.87
N ILE A 48 -9.46 5.52 -0.37
CA ILE A 48 -8.99 4.73 -1.49
C ILE A 48 -7.95 5.52 -2.30
N PHE A 49 -6.96 4.82 -2.81
CA PHE A 49 -6.02 5.28 -3.81
C PHE A 49 -6.20 4.42 -5.06
N TRP A 50 -6.71 5.01 -6.14
CA TRP A 50 -6.98 4.36 -7.42
C TRP A 50 -6.41 5.21 -8.57
N PRO A 51 -5.18 4.93 -9.02
CA PRO A 51 -4.47 5.75 -10.00
C PRO A 51 -5.19 5.87 -11.35
N ALA A 52 -5.76 4.77 -11.85
CA ALA A 52 -6.42 4.73 -13.16
C ALA A 52 -7.60 5.70 -13.28
N TYR A 53 -8.28 5.99 -12.18
CA TYR A 53 -9.42 6.90 -12.11
C TYR A 53 -9.08 8.25 -11.50
N ASN A 54 -7.80 8.54 -11.25
CA ASN A 54 -7.33 9.75 -10.56
C ASN A 54 -7.97 9.97 -9.18
N ILE A 55 -8.33 8.89 -8.47
CA ILE A 55 -8.89 8.96 -7.11
C ILE A 55 -7.76 8.78 -6.10
N SER A 56 -7.57 9.73 -5.20
CA SER A 56 -6.49 9.72 -4.20
C SER A 56 -6.96 10.24 -2.83
N THR A 57 -8.07 9.69 -2.33
CA THR A 57 -8.60 10.03 -1.00
C THR A 57 -7.80 9.39 0.14
N LEU A 58 -7.02 8.35 -0.17
CA LEU A 58 -5.98 7.80 0.70
C LEU A 58 -4.61 8.27 0.24
N GLN A 59 -3.88 9.00 1.10
CA GLN A 59 -2.54 9.51 0.79
C GLN A 59 -1.44 8.86 1.64
N GLN A 60 -1.80 8.38 2.83
CA GLN A 60 -0.87 7.84 3.82
C GLN A 60 -1.40 6.56 4.45
N LEU A 61 -0.50 5.64 4.75
CA LEU A 61 -0.77 4.44 5.52
C LEU A 61 -0.42 4.68 6.99
N ILE A 62 -1.38 4.43 7.88
CA ILE A 62 -1.27 4.74 9.31
C ILE A 62 -0.82 3.50 10.09
N PRO A 63 0.22 3.60 10.94
CA PRO A 63 0.62 2.53 11.87
C PRO A 63 -0.56 1.96 12.66
N GLY A 64 -0.58 0.65 12.86
CA GLY A 64 -1.68 -0.04 13.54
C GLY A 64 -2.93 -0.29 12.70
N LYS A 65 -2.97 0.18 11.44
CA LYS A 65 -3.99 -0.21 10.45
C LYS A 65 -3.46 -1.23 9.44
N ALA A 66 -4.39 -1.89 8.75
CA ALA A 66 -4.12 -2.75 7.61
C ALA A 66 -4.85 -2.22 6.37
N TYR A 67 -4.27 -2.50 5.20
CA TYR A 67 -4.72 -2.01 3.91
C TYR A 67 -4.80 -3.15 2.91
N LEU A 68 -5.80 -3.09 2.06
CA LEU A 68 -5.95 -3.99 0.93
C LEU A 68 -5.28 -3.34 -0.27
N VAL A 69 -4.31 -4.03 -0.85
CA VAL A 69 -3.52 -3.60 -2.00
C VAL A 69 -3.73 -4.61 -3.12
N GLU A 70 -4.39 -4.18 -4.18
CA GLU A 70 -4.54 -4.97 -5.38
C GLU A 70 -3.47 -4.58 -6.39
N MET A 71 -2.74 -5.59 -6.87
CA MET A 71 -1.62 -5.41 -7.78
C MET A 71 -1.91 -6.05 -9.13
N ASN A 72 -1.58 -5.35 -10.21
CA ASN A 72 -1.59 -5.89 -11.57
C ASN A 72 -0.39 -6.82 -11.83
N GLN A 73 0.70 -6.66 -11.07
CA GLN A 73 1.91 -7.46 -11.16
C GLN A 73 2.57 -7.57 -9.78
N SER A 74 3.28 -8.67 -9.54
CA SER A 74 4.03 -8.83 -8.30
C SER A 74 5.08 -7.73 -8.11
N ALA A 75 5.21 -7.24 -6.89
CA ALA A 75 6.17 -6.21 -6.52
C ALA A 75 6.64 -6.41 -5.08
N THR A 76 7.67 -5.67 -4.70
CA THR A 76 8.19 -5.67 -3.33
C THR A 76 8.24 -4.23 -2.86
N ILE A 77 7.74 -3.98 -1.65
CA ILE A 77 7.79 -2.67 -0.98
C ILE A 77 8.58 -2.79 0.32
N THR A 78 9.17 -1.70 0.78
CA THR A 78 9.87 -1.63 2.08
C THR A 78 9.42 -0.39 2.84
N PHE A 79 8.96 -0.57 4.07
CA PHE A 79 8.50 0.49 4.98
C PHE A 79 9.65 1.22 5.68
#